data_AF-A0A3N5M830-F1
#
_entry.id   AF-A0A3N5M830-F1
#
_cell.length_a   1.000
_cell.length_b   1.000
_cell.length_c   1.000
_cell.angle_alpha   90.00
_cell.angle_beta   90.00
_cell.angle_gamma   90.00
#
_symmetry.space_group_name_H-M   'P 1'
#
loop_
_entity.id
_entity.type
_entity.pdbx_description
1 polymer ?
#
loop_
_entity_poly.entity_id
_entity_poly.type
_entity_poly.pdbx_seq_one_letter_code
_entity_poly.pdbx_strand_id
1 'polypeptide(L)'
;KRGLNPWTTVLYTFAFATVFLFLFNLLPGSLLPGTAASLENFFWLGDAFSGWGILFLLAAGPTVLGFGLYNVSLSYLPTSVANLIVSLEPVFTAFIAYLILDERMAGMQIAGGLVIVGGVIFLRVYEGWLESRLQQSLL
;
A
#
# COMPACT_ATOMS: atom_id res chain seq x y z
N LYS A 1 12.15 -17.18 -11.77
CA LYS A 1 11.71 -15.80 -11.45
C LYS A 1 11.48 -15.07 -12.77
N ARG A 2 10.25 -14.67 -13.12
CA ARG A 2 10.01 -13.90 -14.36
C ARG A 2 10.71 -12.54 -14.17
N GLY A 3 11.77 -12.26 -14.94
CA GLY A 3 12.62 -11.06 -14.81
C GLY A 3 11.93 -9.77 -15.29
N LEU A 4 10.69 -9.56 -14.88
CA LEU A 4 9.94 -8.35 -15.21
C LEU A 4 10.47 -7.20 -14.36
N ASN A 5 10.79 -6.08 -15.00
CA ASN A 5 11.25 -4.89 -14.30
C ASN A 5 10.12 -4.36 -13.39
N PRO A 6 10.38 -4.12 -12.09
CA PRO A 6 9.40 -3.63 -11.12
C PRO A 6 8.57 -2.44 -11.60
N TRP A 7 9.21 -1.48 -12.27
CA TRP A 7 8.57 -0.26 -12.74
C TRP A 7 7.61 -0.51 -13.90
N THR A 8 7.90 -1.48 -14.77
CA THR A 8 6.94 -1.94 -15.80
C THR A 8 5.74 -2.64 -15.19
N THR A 9 5.93 -3.44 -14.15
CA THR A 9 4.81 -4.09 -13.44
C THR A 9 3.88 -3.05 -12.82
N VAL A 10 4.45 -2.04 -12.17
CA VAL A 10 3.73 -0.91 -11.59
C VAL A 10 2.98 -0.13 -12.67
N LEU A 11 3.65 0.22 -13.78
CA LEU A 11 3.04 0.92 -14.90
C LEU A 11 1.83 0.17 -15.46
N TYR A 12 1.96 -1.13 -15.73
CA TYR A 12 0.85 -1.93 -16.26
C TYR A 12 -0.29 -2.07 -15.25
N THR A 13 0.02 -2.22 -13.97
CA THR A 13 -0.99 -2.34 -12.91
C THR A 13 -1.81 -1.07 -12.81
N PHE A 14 -1.16 0.09 -12.75
CA PHE A 14 -1.86 1.37 -12.68
C PHE A 14 -2.56 1.73 -14.00
N ALA A 15 -1.96 1.46 -15.16
CA ALA A 15 -2.61 1.70 -16.45
C ALA A 15 -3.90 0.86 -16.59
N PHE A 16 -3.84 -0.42 -16.23
CA PHE A 16 -5.00 -1.29 -16.22
C PHE A 16 -6.05 -0.80 -15.21
N ALA A 17 -5.63 -0.45 -13.98
CA ALA A 17 -6.53 0.09 -12.96
C ALA A 17 -7.21 1.40 -13.41
N THR A 18 -6.48 2.30 -14.07
CA THR A 18 -7.04 3.55 -14.62
C THR A 18 -8.10 3.24 -15.67
N VAL A 19 -7.83 2.36 -16.63
CA VAL A 19 -8.82 1.99 -17.66
C VAL A 19 -10.02 1.32 -17.01
N PHE A 20 -9.80 0.37 -16.11
CA PHE A 20 -10.85 -0.34 -15.40
C PHE A 20 -11.74 0.61 -14.59
N LEU A 21 -11.15 1.45 -13.74
CA LEU A 21 -11.89 2.42 -12.93
C LEU A 21 -12.59 3.47 -13.78
N PHE A 22 -11.99 3.92 -14.88
CA PHE A 22 -12.61 4.85 -15.80
C PHE A 22 -13.87 4.26 -16.43
N LEU A 23 -13.81 3.00 -16.92
CA LEU A 23 -14.97 2.30 -17.45
C LEU A 23 -16.08 2.11 -16.40
N PHE A 24 -15.72 1.77 -15.16
CA PHE A 24 -16.67 1.67 -14.05
C PHE A 24 -17.30 3.01 -13.68
N ASN A 25 -16.53 4.10 -13.71
CA ASN A 25 -17.02 5.45 -13.42
C ASN A 25 -18.01 5.98 -14.47
N LEU A 26 -17.94 5.47 -15.70
CA LEU A 26 -18.87 5.79 -16.79
C LEU A 26 -20.21 5.03 -16.71
N LEU A 27 -20.35 4.07 -15.78
CA LEU A 27 -21.62 3.39 -15.59
C LEU A 27 -22.67 4.38 -15.05
N PRO A 28 -23.95 4.28 -15.49
CA PRO A 28 -24.99 5.22 -15.08
C PRO A 28 -25.15 5.32 -13.55
N GLY A 29 -25.35 6.55 -13.08
CA GLY A 29 -25.23 7.04 -11.71
C GLY A 29 -26.10 6.43 -10.60
N SER A 30 -26.70 5.26 -10.81
CA SER A 30 -27.62 4.62 -9.87
C SER A 30 -27.17 3.24 -9.38
N LEU A 31 -26.10 2.69 -9.95
CA LEU A 31 -25.69 1.30 -9.66
C LEU A 31 -24.56 1.18 -8.63
N LEU A 32 -23.62 2.12 -8.61
CA LEU A 32 -22.43 2.06 -7.77
C LEU A 32 -22.09 3.43 -7.16
N PRO A 33 -21.71 3.50 -5.87
CA PRO A 33 -21.23 4.73 -5.25
C PRO A 33 -19.93 5.18 -5.94
N GLY A 34 -19.87 6.45 -6.34
CA GLY A 34 -18.73 7.04 -7.05
C GLY A 34 -18.84 7.06 -8.57
N THR A 35 -19.99 6.74 -9.16
CA THR A 35 -20.25 6.90 -10.60
C THR A 35 -20.47 8.37 -10.96
N ALA A 36 -19.88 8.83 -12.07
CA ALA A 36 -20.02 10.21 -12.52
C ALA A 36 -21.34 10.38 -13.30
N ALA A 37 -22.22 11.28 -12.83
CA ALA A 37 -23.46 11.57 -13.54
C ALA A 37 -23.24 12.33 -14.87
N SER A 38 -22.07 12.95 -15.04
CA SER A 38 -21.63 13.63 -16.27
C SER A 38 -20.10 13.68 -16.33
N LEU A 39 -19.52 13.91 -17.52
CA LEU A 39 -18.06 14.04 -17.69
C LEU A 39 -17.47 15.22 -16.90
N GLU A 40 -18.25 16.27 -16.68
CA GLU A 40 -17.83 17.44 -15.89
C GLU A 40 -17.64 17.08 -14.40
N ASN A 41 -18.49 16.18 -13.87
CA ASN A 41 -18.34 15.67 -12.50
C ASN A 41 -17.06 14.83 -12.32
N PHE A 42 -16.41 14.38 -13.41
CA PHE A 42 -15.13 13.70 -13.33
C PHE A 42 -14.00 14.65 -12.92
N PHE A 43 -14.09 15.91 -13.35
CA PHE A 43 -13.15 16.99 -13.01
C PHE A 43 -13.72 17.89 -11.91
N TRP A 44 -14.29 17.30 -10.87
CA TRP A 44 -15.00 17.98 -9.78
C TRP A 44 -14.20 19.08 -9.07
N LEU A 45 -12.86 19.06 -9.15
CA LEU A 45 -11.99 20.11 -8.60
C LEU A 45 -12.00 21.42 -9.41
N GLY A 46 -12.42 21.39 -10.68
CA GLY A 46 -12.35 22.55 -11.58
C GLY A 46 -10.97 23.20 -11.58
N ASP A 47 -10.94 24.52 -11.36
CA ASP A 47 -9.74 25.37 -11.35
C ASP A 47 -8.95 25.34 -10.03
N ALA A 48 -9.29 24.46 -9.09
CA ALA A 48 -8.59 24.35 -7.80
C ALA A 48 -7.21 23.68 -7.95
N PHE A 49 -6.23 24.42 -8.48
CA PHE A 49 -4.85 23.95 -8.69
C PHE A 49 -4.19 23.39 -7.42
N SER A 50 -4.51 23.93 -6.24
CA SER A 50 -4.01 23.42 -4.96
C SER A 50 -4.47 21.99 -4.70
N GLY A 51 -5.74 21.68 -4.98
CA GLY A 51 -6.28 20.33 -4.82
C GLY A 51 -5.65 19.35 -5.81
N TRP A 52 -5.43 19.77 -7.07
CA TRP A 52 -4.72 18.96 -8.06
C TRP A 52 -3.27 18.68 -7.63
N GLY A 53 -2.60 19.66 -7.02
CA GLY A 53 -1.27 19.48 -6.44
C GLY A 53 -1.25 18.42 -5.34
N ILE A 54 -2.23 18.44 -4.43
CA ILE A 54 -2.35 17.43 -3.36
C ILE A 54 -2.63 16.04 -3.95
N LEU A 55 -3.55 15.93 -4.91
CA LEU A 55 -3.84 14.66 -5.60
C LEU A 55 -2.61 14.11 -6.32
N PHE A 56 -1.84 14.98 -6.98
CA PHE A 56 -0.59 14.60 -7.62
C PHE A 56 0.44 14.10 -6.60
N LEU A 57 0.60 14.79 -5.46
CA LEU A 57 1.52 14.36 -4.40
C LEU A 57 1.11 13.01 -3.80
N LEU A 58 -0.18 12.77 -3.59
CA LEU A 58 -0.71 11.48 -3.14
C LEU A 58 -0.46 10.38 -4.18
N ALA A 59 -0.73 10.66 -5.46
CA ALA A 59 -0.50 9.70 -6.55
C ALA A 59 0.99 9.39 -6.74
N ALA A 60 1.87 10.40 -6.68
CA ALA A 60 3.30 10.20 -6.88
C ALA A 60 3.97 9.54 -5.67
N GLY A 61 3.71 10.05 -4.47
CA GLY A 61 4.37 9.64 -3.23
C GLY A 61 3.96 8.25 -2.75
N PRO A 62 2.93 8.12 -1.91
CA PRO A 62 2.55 6.83 -1.33
C PRO A 62 2.10 5.82 -2.40
N THR A 63 1.50 6.26 -3.51
CA THR A 63 1.01 5.34 -4.53
C THR A 63 2.12 4.88 -5.48
N VAL A 64 2.62 5.71 -6.40
CA VAL A 64 3.60 5.25 -7.39
C VAL A 64 4.94 4.88 -6.75
N LEU A 65 5.52 5.74 -5.91
CA LEU A 65 6.80 5.42 -5.25
C LEU A 65 6.64 4.30 -4.23
N GLY A 66 5.59 4.29 -3.42
CA GLY A 66 5.34 3.22 -2.43
C GLY A 66 5.19 1.84 -3.08
N PHE A 67 4.30 1.70 -4.06
CA PHE A 67 4.15 0.43 -4.80
C PHE A 67 5.39 0.09 -5.63
N GLY A 68 6.10 1.09 -6.15
CA GLY A 68 7.40 0.94 -6.81
C GLY A 68 8.43 0.29 -5.91
N LEU A 69 8.66 0.87 -4.74
CA LEU A 69 9.60 0.36 -3.74
C LEU A 69 9.19 -1.03 -3.23
N TYR A 70 7.89 -1.28 -3.04
CA TYR A 70 7.39 -2.61 -2.71
C TYR A 70 7.75 -3.65 -3.79
N ASN A 71 7.46 -3.36 -5.07
CA ASN A 71 7.82 -4.27 -6.17
C ASN A 71 9.33 -4.46 -6.30
N VAL A 72 10.13 -3.40 -6.08
CA VAL A 72 11.58 -3.48 -6.03
C VAL A 72 12.02 -4.39 -4.88
N SER A 73 11.41 -4.28 -3.70
CA SER A 73 11.75 -5.12 -2.54
C SER A 73 11.60 -6.62 -2.83
N LEU A 74 10.59 -7.01 -3.63
CA LEU A 74 10.35 -8.39 -4.04
C LEU A 74 11.46 -8.97 -4.94
N SER A 75 12.30 -8.11 -5.53
CA SER A 75 13.47 -8.56 -6.28
C SER A 75 14.66 -8.92 -5.37
N TYR A 76 14.70 -8.35 -4.15
CA TYR A 76 15.78 -8.53 -3.18
C TYR A 76 15.40 -9.44 -2.00
N LEU A 77 14.13 -9.48 -1.63
CA LEU A 77 13.62 -10.16 -0.44
C LEU A 77 12.63 -11.26 -0.84
N PRO A 78 12.54 -12.36 -0.04
CA PRO A 78 11.42 -13.27 -0.16
C PRO A 78 10.08 -12.54 0.09
N THR A 79 9.03 -12.95 -0.62
CA THR A 79 7.70 -12.31 -0.53
C THR A 79 7.14 -12.30 0.89
N SER A 80 7.40 -13.34 1.69
CA SER A 80 6.97 -13.37 3.10
C SER A 80 7.59 -12.23 3.90
N VAL A 81 8.90 -12.02 3.75
CA VAL A 81 9.65 -10.95 4.43
C VAL A 81 9.17 -9.57 3.98
N ALA A 82 8.98 -9.36 2.68
CA ALA A 82 8.47 -8.09 2.16
C ALA A 82 7.07 -7.77 2.71
N ASN A 83 6.16 -8.74 2.73
CA ASN A 83 4.80 -8.55 3.27
C ASN A 83 4.78 -8.35 4.80
N LEU A 84 5.69 -9.00 5.53
CA LEU A 84 5.88 -8.76 6.96
C LEU A 84 6.32 -7.31 7.23
N ILE A 85 7.23 -6.78 6.41
CA ILE A 85 7.65 -5.37 6.51
C ILE A 85 6.47 -4.42 6.22
N VAL A 86 5.69 -4.69 5.17
CA VAL A 86 4.49 -3.89 4.84
C VAL A 86 3.46 -3.90 5.97
N SER A 87 3.35 -4.99 6.71
CA SER A 87 2.43 -5.06 7.85
C SER A 87 2.78 -4.06 8.98
N LEU A 88 4.00 -3.50 9.01
CA LEU A 88 4.39 -2.43 9.92
C LEU A 88 3.90 -1.04 9.48
N GLU A 89 3.45 -0.87 8.23
CA GLU A 89 2.93 0.39 7.69
C GLU A 89 1.92 1.06 8.62
N PRO A 90 0.83 0.42 9.11
CA PRO A 90 -0.11 1.06 10.03
C PRO A 90 0.52 1.57 11.33
N VAL A 91 1.56 0.89 11.83
CA VAL A 91 2.28 1.31 13.05
C VAL A 91 3.08 2.59 12.78
N PHE A 92 3.81 2.62 11.67
CA PHE A 92 4.55 3.82 11.25
C PHE A 92 3.59 4.97 10.89
N THR A 93 2.49 4.69 10.21
CA THR A 93 1.47 5.69 9.88
C THR A 93 0.90 6.32 11.14
N ALA A 94 0.51 5.52 12.14
CA ALA A 94 0.00 6.04 13.39
C ALA A 94 1.08 6.85 14.15
N PHE A 95 2.31 6.36 14.17
CA PHE A 95 3.44 7.07 14.80
C PHE A 95 3.74 8.42 14.12
N ILE A 96 3.76 8.45 12.79
CA ILE A 96 3.97 9.67 12.01
C ILE A 96 2.80 10.64 12.20
N ALA A 97 1.55 10.15 12.22
CA ALA A 97 0.37 10.96 12.47
C ALA A 97 0.41 11.62 13.86
N TYR A 98 0.83 10.88 14.89
CA TYR A 98 1.07 11.43 16.23
C TYR A 98 2.09 12.57 16.20
N LEU A 99 3.20 12.43 15.46
CA LEU A 99 4.28 13.43 15.44
C LEU A 99 3.97 14.65 14.56
N ILE A 100 3.36 14.45 13.38
CA ILE A 100 3.20 15.50 12.37
C ILE A 100 1.81 16.16 12.46
N LEU A 101 0.77 15.38 12.74
CA LEU A 101 -0.61 15.86 12.78
C LEU A 101 -1.08 16.18 14.22
N ASP A 102 -0.23 15.94 15.24
CA ASP A 102 -0.55 16.12 16.67
C ASP A 102 -1.79 15.29 17.10
N GLU A 103 -2.04 14.16 16.42
CA GLU A 103 -3.16 13.28 16.72
C GLU A 103 -2.91 12.52 18.03
N ARG A 104 -3.91 12.50 18.92
CA ARG A 104 -3.80 11.73 20.17
C ARG A 104 -4.09 10.25 19.92
N MET A 105 -3.13 9.40 20.26
CA MET A 105 -3.31 7.96 20.17
C MET A 105 -4.25 7.43 21.27
N ALA A 106 -5.35 6.81 20.86
CA ALA A 106 -6.22 6.07 21.76
C ALA A 106 -5.51 4.81 22.27
N GLY A 107 -5.83 4.37 23.49
CA GLY A 107 -5.25 3.14 24.06
C GLY A 107 -5.45 1.90 23.17
N MET A 108 -6.57 1.84 22.43
CA MET A 108 -6.83 0.77 21.46
C MET A 108 -5.90 0.82 20.24
N GLN A 109 -5.49 2.00 19.77
CA GLN A 109 -4.53 2.13 18.67
C GLN A 109 -3.14 1.67 19.11
N ILE A 110 -2.74 2.02 20.34
CA ILE A 110 -1.47 1.55 20.92
C ILE A 110 -1.49 0.02 21.06
N ALA A 111 -2.57 -0.55 21.62
CA ALA A 111 -2.73 -1.99 21.74
C ALA A 111 -2.67 -2.70 20.38
N GLY A 112 -3.39 -2.18 19.38
CA GLY A 112 -3.35 -2.70 18.01
C GLY A 112 -1.94 -2.63 17.41
N GLY A 113 -1.23 -1.52 17.60
CA GLY A 113 0.16 -1.37 17.15
C GLY A 113 1.10 -2.38 17.80
N LEU A 114 0.97 -2.62 19.11
CA LEU A 114 1.74 -3.65 19.82
C LEU A 114 1.44 -5.06 19.31
N VAL A 115 0.18 -5.37 18.98
CA VAL A 115 -0.21 -6.65 18.39
C VAL A 115 0.45 -6.85 17.02
N ILE A 116 0.46 -5.81 16.17
CA ILE A 116 1.10 -5.87 14.85
C ILE A 116 2.62 -6.11 14.99
N VAL A 117 3.30 -5.31 15.81
CA VAL A 117 4.74 -5.46 16.05
C VAL A 117 5.04 -6.85 16.63
N GLY A 118 4.26 -7.30 17.60
CA GLY A 118 4.39 -8.63 18.21
C GLY A 118 4.21 -9.76 17.19
N GLY A 119 3.20 -9.65 16.31
CA GLY A 119 2.94 -10.62 15.24
C GLY A 119 4.09 -10.71 14.23
N VAL A 120 4.65 -9.57 13.83
CA VAL A 120 5.80 -9.50 12.91
C VAL A 120 7.04 -10.13 13.55
N ILE A 121 7.35 -9.81 14.81
CA ILE A 121 8.47 -10.40 15.54
C ILE A 121 8.29 -11.92 15.66
N PHE A 122 7.10 -12.37 16.06
CA PHE A 122 6.79 -13.78 16.22
C PHE A 122 7.00 -14.57 14.92
N LEU A 123 6.43 -14.09 13.81
CA LEU A 123 6.57 -14.75 12.51
C LEU A 123 8.03 -14.78 12.05
N ARG A 124 8.77 -13.68 12.25
CA ARG A 124 10.18 -13.61 11.85
C ARG A 124 11.05 -14.59 12.63
N VAL A 125 10.82 -14.73 13.93
CA VAL A 125 11.55 -15.70 14.78
C VAL A 125 11.17 -17.13 14.42
N TYR A 126 9.88 -17.38 14.14
CA TYR A 126 9.40 -18.70 13.75
C TYR A 126 9.97 -19.16 12.40
N GLU A 127 10.02 -18.29 11.38
CA GLU A 127 10.67 -18.58 10.10
C GLU A 127 12.14 -18.98 10.28
N GLY A 128 12.91 -18.21 11.06
CA GLY A 128 14.31 -18.53 11.33
C GLY A 128 14.53 -19.84 12.11
N TRP A 129 13.63 -20.15 13.04
CA TRP A 129 13.63 -21.43 13.75
C TRP A 129 13.37 -22.61 12.81
N LEU A 130 12.41 -22.46 11.89
CA LEU A 130 12.03 -23.50 10.94
C LEU A 130 13.16 -23.78 9.94
N GLU A 131 13.78 -22.73 9.39
CA GLU A 131 14.93 -22.86 8.49
C GLU A 131 16.09 -23.64 9.14
N SER A 132 16.38 -23.34 10.42
CA SER A 132 17.42 -24.03 11.19
C SER A 132 17.12 -25.52 11.40
N ARG A 133 15.85 -25.88 11.63
CA ARG A 133 15.42 -27.27 11.81
C ARG A 133 15.47 -28.08 10.52
N LEU A 134 15.07 -27.48 9.40
CA LEU A 134 15.10 -28.14 8.09
C LEU A 134 16.54 -28.44 7.66
N GLN A 135 17.48 -27.53 7.91
CA GLN A 135 18.91 -27.77 7.64
C GLN A 135 19.48 -28.94 8.45
N GLN A 136 19.09 -29.09 9.73
CA GLN A 136 19.55 -30.21 10.56
C GLN A 136 18.99 -31.57 10.12
N SER A 137 17.78 -31.60 9.53
CA SER A 137 17.17 -32.86 9.06
C SER A 137 17.70 -33.37 7.72
N LEU A 138 18.42 -32.52 6.97
CA LEU A 138 18.98 -32.85 5.65
C LEU A 138 20.47 -33.26 5.72
N LEU A 139 21.09 -33.20 6.92
CA LEU A 139 22.44 -33.68 7.22
C LEU A 139 22.39 -35.05 7.90
#